data_AF-A0A931VT84-F1
#
_entry.id   AF-A0A931VT84-F1
#
_cell.length_a   1.000
_cell.length_b   1.000
_cell.length_c   1.000
_cell.angle_alpha   90.00
_cell.angle_beta   90.00
_cell.angle_gamma   90.00
#
_symmetry.space_group_name_H-M   'P 1'
#
loop_
_entity.id
_entity.type
_entity.pdbx_description
1 polymer ?
#
loop_
_entity_poly.entity_id
_entity_poly.type
_entity_poly.pdbx_seq_one_letter_code
_entity_poly.pdbx_strand_id
1 'polypeptide(L)' 'TDAASARSAGIAVCGVTYGYKPPEVVRAANPDFIIDALPEILDRIAPVERLPAL' A
#
# COMPACT_ATOMS: atom_id res chain seq x y z
N THR A 1 5.16 12.39 -4.87
CA THR A 1 5.57 11.11 -4.25
C THR A 1 4.41 10.15 -4.35
N ASP A 2 4.63 8.84 -4.30
CA ASP A 2 3.56 7.84 -4.44
C ASP A 2 2.39 8.12 -3.49
N ALA A 3 2.69 8.40 -2.23
CA ALA A 3 1.68 8.75 -1.21
C ALA A 3 0.89 10.03 -1.55
N ALA A 4 1.54 11.08 -2.06
CA ALA A 4 0.86 12.32 -2.42
C ALA A 4 -0.01 12.14 -3.68
N SER A 5 0.48 11.38 -4.66
CA SER A 5 -0.23 11.08 -5.90
C SER A 5 -1.48 10.23 -5.63
N ALA A 6 -1.35 9.15 -4.86
CA ALA A 6 -2.46 8.27 -4.52
C ALA A 6 -3.54 8.98 -3.69
N ARG A 7 -3.15 9.79 -2.70
CA ARG A 7 -4.11 10.61 -1.93
C ARG A 7 -4.90 11.57 -2.81
N SER A 8 -4.23 12.25 -3.74
CA SER A 8 -4.89 13.19 -4.66
C SER A 8 -5.88 12.47 -5.59
N ALA A 9 -5.69 11.16 -5.81
CA ALA A 9 -6.58 10.31 -6.59
C ALA A 9 -7.65 9.60 -5.75
N GLY A 10 -7.70 9.79 -4.43
CA GLY A 10 -8.61 9.05 -3.54
C GLY A 10 -8.30 7.55 -3.43
N ILE A 11 -7.05 7.16 -3.70
CA ILE A 11 -6.58 5.77 -3.68
C ILE A 11 -5.85 5.50 -2.36
N ALA A 12 -6.11 4.33 -1.76
CA ALA A 12 -5.40 3.88 -0.57
C ALA A 12 -3.90 3.66 -0.83
N VAL A 13 -3.07 3.99 0.15
CA VAL A 13 -1.62 3.95 0.08
C VAL A 13 -1.08 2.82 0.94
N CYS A 14 -0.31 1.91 0.34
CA CYS A 14 0.50 0.94 1.07
C CYS A 14 1.96 1.43 1.09
N GLY A 15 2.47 1.77 2.26
CA GLY A 15 3.87 2.15 2.48
C GLY A 15 4.76 0.92 2.71
N VAL A 16 5.88 0.84 2.00
CA VAL A 16 6.86 -0.24 2.13
C VAL A 16 8.12 0.26 2.83
N THR A 17 8.55 -0.38 3.91
CA THR A 17 9.77 0.04 4.66
C THR A 17 11.06 -0.59 4.15
N TYR A 18 10.93 -1.64 3.31
CA TYR A 18 12.03 -2.30 2.61
C TYR A 18 12.43 -1.61 1.29
N GLY A 19 11.99 -0.37 1.10
CA GLY A 19 12.39 0.48 -0.02
C GLY A 19 13.66 1.30 0.25
N TYR A 20 13.93 2.30 -0.58
CA TYR A 20 15.15 3.13 -0.48
C TYR A 20 15.13 4.19 0.61
N LYS A 21 13.95 4.55 1.13
CA LYS A 21 13.83 5.58 2.16
C LYS A 21 13.90 4.94 3.54
N PRO A 22 14.44 5.66 4.54
CA PRO A 22 14.38 5.22 5.92
C PRO A 22 12.94 4.93 6.35
N PRO A 23 12.68 3.86 7.13
CA PRO A 23 11.33 3.47 7.54
C PRO A 23 10.52 4.58 8.22
N GLU A 24 11.16 5.45 9.00
CA GLU A 24 10.54 6.59 9.65
C GLU A 24 9.97 7.61 8.65
N VAL A 25 10.58 7.78 7.49
CA VAL A 25 10.08 8.67 6.42
C VAL A 25 8.83 8.08 5.78
N VAL A 26 8.79 6.75 5.62
CA VAL A 26 7.61 6.04 5.10
C VAL A 26 6.44 6.13 6.08
N ARG A 27 6.71 5.92 7.38
CA ARG A 27 5.70 6.03 8.44
C ARG A 27 5.17 7.46 8.59
N ALA A 28 6.05 8.46 8.54
CA ALA A 28 5.66 9.88 8.60
C ALA A 28 4.79 10.32 7.41
N ALA A 29 4.85 9.60 6.28
CA ALA A 29 3.95 9.84 5.17
C ALA A 29 2.50 9.42 5.47
N ASN A 30 2.21 8.77 6.61
CA ASN A 30 0.89 8.31 7.07
C ASN A 30 0.12 7.47 6.03
N PRO A 31 0.69 6.37 5.52
CA PRO A 31 0.00 5.49 4.58
C PRO A 31 -1.15 4.73 5.27
N ASP A 32 -2.14 4.27 4.51
CA ASP A 32 -3.28 3.50 5.02
C ASP A 32 -2.84 2.10 5.50
N PHE A 33 -1.83 1.53 4.85
CA PHE A 33 -1.19 0.27 5.24
C PHE A 33 0.32 0.43 5.28
N ILE A 34 0.97 -0.36 6.13
CA ILE A 34 2.43 -0.48 6.19
C ILE A 34 2.77 -1.97 6.10
N ILE A 35 3.76 -2.29 5.28
CA ILE A 35 4.35 -3.63 5.21
C ILE A 35 5.89 -3.53 5.31
N ASP A 36 6.49 -4.46 6.04
CA ASP A 36 7.93 -4.52 6.28
C ASP A 36 8.64 -5.55 5.38
N ALA A 37 7.89 -6.41 4.71
CA ALA A 37 8.36 -7.30 3.64
C ALA A 37 7.29 -7.51 2.55
N LEU A 38 7.73 -7.79 1.31
CA LEU A 38 6.82 -8.02 0.18
C LEU A 38 5.75 -9.10 0.44
N PRO A 39 6.04 -10.24 1.10
CA PRO A 39 5.03 -11.28 1.34
C PRO A 39 3.82 -10.82 2.16
N GLU A 40 3.98 -9.81 3.03
CA GLU A 40 2.88 -9.26 3.86
C GLU A 40 1.77 -8.60 3.03
N ILE A 41 2.02 -8.29 1.74
CA ILE A 41 0.99 -7.75 0.85
C ILE A 41 -0.20 -8.71 0.68
N LEU A 42 0.04 -10.02 0.81
CA LEU A 42 -0.99 -11.04 0.65
C LEU A 42 -2.10 -10.92 1.71
N ASP A 43 -1.77 -10.38 2.89
CA ASP A 43 -2.75 -10.11 3.96
C ASP A 43 -3.56 -8.84 3.70
N ARG A 44 -3.15 -8.01 2.72
CA ARG A 44 -3.74 -6.70 2.42
C ARG A 44 -4.55 -6.70 1.13
N ILE A 45 -4.26 -7.61 0.20
CA ILE A 45 -5.04 -7.79 -1.01
C ILE A 45 -6.07 -8.90 -0.78
N ALA A 46 -7.34 -8.52 -0.57
CA ALA A 46 -8.40 -9.51 -0.62
C ALA A 46 -8.44 -10.14 -2.02
N PRO A 47 -8.66 -11.46 -2.16
CA PRO A 47 -8.98 -12.02 -3.45
C PRO A 47 -10.22 -11.32 -3.99
N VAL A 48 -10.14 -10.80 -5.21
CA VAL A 48 -11.30 -10.33 -5.95
C VAL A 48 -12.22 -11.54 -6.12
N GLU A 49 -13.35 -11.60 -5.41
CA GLU A 49 -14.46 -12.46 -5.81
C GLU A 49 -14.76 -12.12 -7.28
N ARG A 50 -14.51 -13.08 -8.18
CA ARG A 50 -14.91 -12.91 -9.58
C ARG A 50 -16.43 -12.89 -9.64
N LEU A 51 -16.94 -11.77 -10.15
CA LEU A 51 -18.28 -11.58 -10.69
C LEU A 51 -18.70 -12.79 -11.56
N PRO A 52 -20.00 -13.16 -11.59
CA PRO A 52 -20.46 -14.26 -12.44
C PRO A 52 -20.08 -14.01 -13.90
N ALA A 53 -19.63 -15.07 -14.59
CA ALA A 53 -19.34 -15.02 -16.02
C ALA A 53 -20.59 -14.59 -16.79
N LEU A 54 -20.41 -13.64 -17.72
CA LEU A 54 -21.42 -13.25 -18.71
C LEU A 54 -21.72 -14.40 -19.68
#